data_AF-G5A291-F1
#
_entry.id   AF-G5A291-F1
#
_cell.length_a   1.000
_cell.length_b   1.000
_cell.length_c   1.000
_cell.angle_alpha   90.00
_cell.angle_beta   90.00
_cell.angle_gamma   90.00
#
_symmetry.space_group_name_H-M   'P 1'
#
loop_
_entity.id
_entity.type
_entity.pdbx_description
1 polymer ?
#
loop_
_entity_poly.entity_id
_entity_poly.type
_entity_poly.pdbx_seq_one_letter_code
_entity_poly.pdbx_strand_id
1 'polypeptide(L)'
;MGGKQKKRKGSRSSNSGKAQAFAQNCMDSMQSSKDKKTQNRRRMRVVQLQRSVDRKLQELRAFPKNPPPPKPAPRKGPKDPSEWKLKGAARPAALLAKIAAGELDECGNEFPKPIETFDLYAQVEKQGKLAEHKDTKEYISLLKQLAAGCCEAGMPDRGIKNYELCMSLDKTDSFHSREGLACALVDEGRGAEARTLIDKHTDEQSAVLAYCQVIIEYVSWEVLEEEGSSEEVVQAAFRKAFALNPFMAVVIAYHETFFQVMEYVEEIKDPKRGSIEEAFVYASQNIGVWMDTVGAYQWIEKELNELPELVATKEHVSDEMYLGMYETALEMHKEMLAEAEAEAEAAAAAEAEGSDADADDGDEFGDFEPGDIDGGDD
;
A
#
# COMPACT_ATOMS: atom_id res chain seq x y z
N MET A 1 -54.90 -43.63 45.50
CA MET A 1 -54.82 -42.18 45.16
C MET A 1 -53.42 -41.90 44.63
N GLY A 2 -53.19 -42.06 43.33
CA GLY A 2 -51.87 -41.88 42.69
C GLY A 2 -51.75 -40.51 42.03
N GLY A 3 -50.92 -39.64 42.61
CA GLY A 3 -50.64 -38.29 42.09
C GLY A 3 -49.43 -38.27 41.15
N LYS A 4 -49.62 -37.74 39.93
CA LYS A 4 -48.60 -37.58 38.88
C LYS A 4 -47.56 -36.52 39.26
N GLN A 5 -46.27 -36.84 39.19
CA GLN A 5 -45.18 -35.85 39.15
C GLN A 5 -45.06 -35.24 37.74
N LYS A 6 -45.23 -33.92 37.64
CA LYS A 6 -44.91 -33.14 36.43
C LYS A 6 -43.39 -32.95 36.33
N LYS A 7 -42.74 -33.62 35.38
CA LYS A 7 -41.37 -33.27 34.94
C LYS A 7 -41.40 -31.95 34.18
N ARG A 8 -40.73 -30.92 34.73
CA ARG A 8 -40.40 -29.67 34.02
C ARG A 8 -39.49 -29.99 32.83
N LYS A 9 -39.90 -29.58 31.62
CA LYS A 9 -39.05 -29.55 30.42
C LYS A 9 -38.02 -28.43 30.61
N GLY A 10 -36.74 -28.79 30.75
CA GLY A 10 -35.64 -27.84 30.59
C GLY A 10 -35.61 -27.27 29.17
N SER A 11 -35.31 -25.97 29.07
CA SER A 11 -35.14 -25.26 27.81
C SER A 11 -33.95 -25.85 27.04
N ARG A 12 -34.18 -26.16 25.76
CA ARG A 12 -33.14 -26.56 24.81
C ARG A 12 -32.32 -25.32 24.43
N SER A 13 -31.20 -25.08 25.10
CA SER A 13 -30.26 -23.98 24.80
C SER A 13 -29.02 -24.42 23.97
N SER A 14 -28.89 -25.70 23.61
CA SER A 14 -27.65 -26.24 23.03
C SER A 14 -27.40 -26.03 21.53
N ASN A 15 -28.25 -25.26 20.82
CA ASN A 15 -28.15 -25.10 19.35
C ASN A 15 -27.67 -23.72 18.87
N SER A 16 -27.69 -22.69 19.72
CA SER A 16 -27.24 -21.34 19.33
C SER A 16 -25.73 -21.30 19.06
N GLY A 17 -24.92 -21.91 19.93
CA GLY A 17 -23.46 -21.93 19.77
C GLY A 17 -22.97 -22.69 18.53
N LYS A 18 -23.69 -23.74 18.10
CA LYS A 18 -23.35 -24.48 16.86
C LYS A 18 -23.70 -23.71 15.60
N ALA A 19 -24.81 -22.96 15.61
CA ALA A 19 -25.18 -22.10 14.50
C ALA A 19 -24.24 -20.89 14.38
N GLN A 20 -23.82 -20.31 15.51
CA GLN A 20 -22.85 -19.24 15.56
C GLN A 20 -21.47 -19.68 15.06
N ALA A 21 -20.99 -20.87 15.49
CA ALA A 21 -19.74 -21.44 14.99
C ALA A 21 -19.78 -21.75 13.48
N PHE A 22 -20.91 -22.24 12.96
CA PHE A 22 -21.09 -22.45 11.52
C PHE A 22 -21.10 -21.13 10.75
N ALA A 23 -21.80 -20.12 11.24
CA ALA A 23 -21.82 -18.78 10.64
C ALA A 23 -20.41 -18.16 10.62
N GLN A 24 -19.66 -18.28 11.71
CA GLN A 24 -18.28 -17.80 11.79
C GLN A 24 -17.40 -18.52 10.77
N ASN A 25 -17.45 -19.85 10.69
CA ASN A 25 -16.69 -20.63 9.71
C ASN A 25 -17.05 -20.26 8.25
N CYS A 26 -18.32 -19.95 7.97
CA CYS A 26 -18.74 -19.45 6.66
C CYS A 26 -18.16 -18.06 6.38
N MET A 27 -18.16 -17.15 7.35
CA MET A 27 -17.55 -15.82 7.21
C MET A 27 -16.04 -15.91 7.01
N ASP A 28 -15.34 -16.71 7.81
CA ASP A 28 -13.89 -16.93 7.69
C ASP A 28 -13.53 -17.56 6.35
N SER A 29 -14.33 -18.52 5.86
CA SER A 29 -14.15 -19.11 4.54
C SER A 29 -14.39 -18.12 3.41
N MET A 30 -15.38 -17.24 3.53
CA MET A 30 -15.62 -16.17 2.55
C MET A 30 -14.48 -15.16 2.55
N GLN A 31 -13.98 -14.77 3.72
CA GLN A 31 -12.86 -13.85 3.86
C GLN A 31 -11.58 -14.46 3.26
N SER A 32 -11.24 -15.69 3.63
CA SER A 32 -10.11 -16.43 3.04
C SER A 32 -10.22 -16.54 1.50
N SER A 33 -11.42 -16.74 0.97
CA SER A 33 -11.65 -16.75 -0.47
C SER A 33 -11.45 -15.38 -1.12
N LYS A 34 -11.86 -14.29 -0.45
CA LYS A 34 -11.63 -12.92 -0.92
C LYS A 34 -10.14 -12.60 -0.92
N ASP A 35 -9.43 -12.93 0.16
CA ASP A 35 -8.00 -12.66 0.31
C ASP A 35 -7.18 -13.41 -0.76
N LYS A 36 -7.48 -14.69 -0.97
CA LYS A 36 -6.87 -15.49 -2.06
C LYS A 36 -7.14 -14.88 -3.43
N LYS A 37 -8.36 -14.39 -3.68
CA LYS A 37 -8.71 -13.72 -4.94
C LYS A 37 -7.91 -12.42 -5.13
N THR A 38 -7.76 -11.63 -4.07
CA THR A 38 -6.95 -10.40 -4.07
C THR A 38 -5.47 -10.71 -4.31
N GLN A 39 -4.90 -11.67 -3.59
CA GLN A 39 -3.50 -12.09 -3.78
C GLN A 39 -3.25 -12.62 -5.20
N ASN A 40 -4.17 -13.43 -5.75
CA ASN A 40 -4.07 -13.90 -7.14
C ASN A 40 -4.13 -12.75 -8.15
N ARG A 41 -4.95 -11.72 -7.92
CA ARG A 41 -4.98 -10.52 -8.78
C ARG A 41 -3.64 -9.79 -8.76
N ARG A 42 -3.02 -9.60 -7.58
CA ARG A 42 -1.69 -8.99 -7.45
C ARG A 42 -0.62 -9.79 -8.21
N ARG A 43 -0.60 -11.12 -8.06
CA ARG A 43 0.30 -12.00 -8.82
C ARG A 43 0.08 -11.92 -10.34
N MET A 44 -1.17 -11.86 -10.79
CA MET A 44 -1.48 -11.69 -12.22
C MET A 44 -1.01 -10.33 -12.75
N ARG A 45 -1.11 -9.26 -11.96
CA ARG A 45 -0.56 -7.93 -12.30
C ARG A 45 0.96 -8.01 -12.51
N VAL A 46 1.69 -8.70 -11.64
CA VAL A 46 3.15 -8.92 -11.81
C VAL A 46 3.46 -9.63 -13.12
N VAL A 47 2.70 -10.66 -13.49
CA VAL A 47 2.89 -11.36 -14.77
C VAL A 47 2.61 -10.44 -15.97
N GLN A 48 1.59 -9.59 -15.89
CA GLN A 48 1.29 -8.61 -16.94
C GLN A 48 2.42 -7.58 -17.06
N LEU A 49 2.89 -7.03 -15.94
CA LEU A 49 4.01 -6.08 -15.92
C LEU A 49 5.29 -6.70 -16.46
N GLN A 50 5.62 -7.94 -16.07
CA GLN A 50 6.79 -8.64 -16.62
C GLN A 50 6.68 -8.79 -18.14
N ARG A 51 5.51 -9.18 -18.67
CA ARG A 51 5.30 -9.28 -20.12
C ARG A 51 5.47 -7.93 -20.83
N SER A 52 5.04 -6.84 -20.20
CA SER A 52 5.23 -5.48 -20.72
C SER A 52 6.71 -5.08 -20.72
N VAL A 53 7.43 -5.36 -19.64
CA VAL A 53 8.88 -5.14 -19.53
C VAL A 53 9.63 -5.94 -20.60
N ASP A 54 9.34 -7.24 -20.73
CA ASP A 54 9.98 -8.13 -21.70
C ASP A 54 9.70 -7.68 -23.14
N ARG A 55 8.45 -7.29 -23.43
CA ARG A 55 8.08 -6.74 -24.75
C ARG A 55 8.85 -5.46 -25.04
N LYS A 56 8.90 -4.54 -24.08
CA LYS A 56 9.61 -3.26 -24.27
C LYS A 56 11.11 -3.49 -24.46
N LEU A 57 11.71 -4.42 -23.71
CA LEU A 57 13.10 -4.80 -23.91
C LEU A 57 13.36 -5.39 -25.31
N GLN A 58 12.45 -6.24 -25.80
CA GLN A 58 12.53 -6.77 -27.16
C GLN A 58 12.41 -5.66 -28.21
N GLU A 59 11.49 -4.70 -28.02
CA GLU A 59 11.34 -3.54 -28.90
C GLU A 59 12.62 -2.68 -28.94
N LEU A 60 13.27 -2.48 -27.78
CA LEU A 60 14.53 -1.73 -27.70
C LEU A 60 15.71 -2.48 -28.35
N ARG A 61 15.74 -3.81 -28.26
CA ARG A 61 16.79 -4.64 -28.91
C ARG A 61 16.57 -4.79 -30.42
N ALA A 62 15.32 -4.70 -30.87
CA ALA A 62 14.92 -4.77 -32.26
C ALA A 62 14.42 -3.40 -32.76
N PHE A 63 15.11 -2.32 -32.37
CA PHE A 63 14.66 -0.97 -32.68
C PHE A 63 14.84 -0.68 -34.19
N PRO A 64 13.81 -0.16 -34.89
CA PRO A 64 13.89 0.04 -36.33
C PRO A 64 14.86 1.19 -36.66
N LYS A 65 15.80 0.97 -37.60
CA LYS A 65 16.70 2.04 -38.08
C LYS A 65 15.94 3.19 -38.72
N ASN A 66 14.90 2.85 -39.48
CA ASN A 66 14.02 3.80 -40.15
C ASN A 66 12.59 3.53 -39.65
N PRO A 67 12.09 4.26 -38.64
CA PRO A 67 10.75 4.04 -38.14
C PRO A 67 9.74 4.30 -39.28
N PRO A 68 8.80 3.38 -39.53
CA PRO A 68 7.79 3.59 -40.54
C PRO A 68 6.95 4.83 -40.16
N PRO A 69 6.52 5.63 -41.14
CA PRO A 69 5.66 6.78 -40.87
C PRO A 69 4.38 6.31 -40.15
N PRO A 70 3.83 7.11 -39.23
CA PRO A 70 2.60 6.75 -38.52
C PRO A 70 1.50 6.42 -39.53
N LYS A 71 0.84 5.27 -39.33
CA LYS A 71 -0.26 4.87 -40.21
C LYS A 71 -1.33 5.96 -40.17
N PRO A 72 -1.81 6.44 -41.34
CA PRO A 72 -2.89 7.41 -41.36
C PRO A 72 -4.11 6.84 -40.64
N ALA A 73 -4.84 7.69 -39.92
CA ALA A 73 -6.04 7.29 -39.21
C ALA A 73 -7.00 6.58 -40.19
N PRO A 74 -7.63 5.46 -39.79
CA PRO A 74 -8.54 4.74 -40.66
C PRO A 74 -9.66 5.68 -41.10
N ARG A 75 -9.82 5.87 -42.42
CA ARG A 75 -10.91 6.68 -42.98
C ARG A 75 -12.25 6.10 -42.51
N LYS A 76 -13.12 6.95 -41.96
CA LYS A 76 -14.51 6.59 -41.68
C LYS A 76 -15.28 6.59 -42.99
N GLY A 77 -15.55 5.42 -43.56
CA GLY A 77 -16.33 5.26 -44.78
C GLY A 77 -15.94 4.02 -45.60
N PRO A 78 -16.70 3.69 -46.66
CA PRO A 78 -16.31 2.68 -47.63
C PRO A 78 -14.96 3.04 -48.25
N LYS A 79 -14.10 2.05 -48.48
CA LYS A 79 -12.86 2.25 -49.23
C LYS A 79 -13.18 2.69 -50.65
N ASP A 80 -12.33 3.53 -51.22
CA ASP A 80 -12.45 3.92 -52.62
C ASP A 80 -12.42 2.66 -53.52
N PRO A 81 -13.21 2.57 -54.60
CA PRO A 81 -13.24 1.40 -55.49
C PRO A 81 -11.86 0.98 -56.04
N SER A 82 -10.93 1.92 -56.15
CA SER A 82 -9.53 1.67 -56.53
C SER A 82 -8.73 0.89 -55.47
N GLU A 83 -9.16 0.93 -54.21
CA GLU A 83 -8.55 0.21 -53.08
C GLU A 83 -9.25 -1.13 -52.80
N TRP A 84 -10.26 -1.50 -53.61
CA TRP A 84 -10.97 -2.76 -53.46
C TRP A 84 -10.08 -3.92 -53.87
N LYS A 85 -9.71 -4.75 -52.90
CA LYS A 85 -9.01 -6.00 -53.18
C LYS A 85 -10.02 -7.03 -53.71
N LEU A 86 -9.94 -7.32 -55.01
CA LEU A 86 -10.72 -8.36 -55.66
C LEU A 86 -10.43 -9.72 -55.00
N LYS A 87 -11.46 -10.54 -54.77
CA LYS A 87 -11.36 -11.86 -54.11
C LYS A 87 -11.87 -12.96 -55.04
N GLY A 88 -11.36 -14.18 -54.87
CA GLY A 88 -11.82 -15.37 -55.61
C GLY A 88 -11.64 -15.25 -57.13
N ALA A 89 -12.64 -15.71 -57.89
CA ALA A 89 -12.62 -15.76 -59.35
C ALA A 89 -12.58 -14.37 -60.04
N ALA A 90 -12.85 -13.29 -59.30
CA ALA A 90 -12.75 -11.92 -59.79
C ALA A 90 -11.29 -11.42 -59.87
N ARG A 91 -10.31 -12.20 -59.39
CA ARG A 91 -8.89 -11.84 -59.44
C ARG A 91 -8.30 -12.06 -60.84
N PRO A 92 -7.42 -11.17 -61.34
CA PRO A 92 -6.67 -11.41 -62.55
C PRO A 92 -5.83 -12.70 -62.44
N ALA A 93 -5.81 -13.51 -63.49
CA ALA A 93 -5.08 -14.80 -63.51
C ALA A 93 -3.59 -14.65 -63.19
N ALA A 94 -2.95 -13.56 -63.62
CA ALA A 94 -1.56 -13.24 -63.31
C ALA A 94 -1.32 -13.03 -61.80
N LEU A 95 -2.29 -12.48 -61.07
CA LEU A 95 -2.20 -12.28 -59.63
C LEU A 95 -2.39 -13.60 -58.87
N LEU A 96 -3.29 -14.47 -59.35
CA LEU A 96 -3.44 -15.83 -58.81
C LEU A 96 -2.18 -16.68 -59.01
N ALA A 97 -1.51 -16.54 -60.17
CA ALA A 97 -0.25 -17.23 -60.44
C ALA A 97 0.87 -16.79 -59.47
N LYS A 98 0.99 -15.48 -59.19
CA LYS A 98 1.96 -14.95 -58.23
C LYS A 98 1.70 -15.36 -56.79
N ILE A 99 0.42 -15.44 -56.38
CA ILE A 99 0.04 -15.98 -55.06
C ILE A 99 0.38 -17.47 -54.97
N ALA A 100 0.06 -18.25 -56.01
CA ALA A 100 0.37 -19.68 -56.04
C ALA A 100 1.88 -19.96 -56.07
N ALA A 101 2.67 -19.06 -56.67
CA ALA A 101 4.13 -19.10 -56.65
C ALA A 101 4.74 -18.66 -55.29
N GLY A 102 3.92 -18.18 -54.35
CA GLY A 102 4.38 -17.72 -53.04
C GLY A 102 5.10 -16.37 -53.06
N GLU A 103 4.95 -15.57 -54.11
CA GLU A 103 5.55 -14.24 -54.22
C GLU A 103 4.72 -13.15 -53.51
N LEU A 104 3.41 -13.38 -53.37
CA LEU A 104 2.45 -12.48 -52.74
C LEU A 104 1.66 -13.19 -51.64
N ASP A 105 1.18 -12.45 -50.66
CA ASP A 105 0.27 -12.96 -49.63
C ASP A 105 -1.10 -13.40 -50.21
N GLU A 106 -1.93 -14.07 -49.40
CA GLU A 106 -3.28 -14.51 -49.82
C GLU A 106 -4.19 -13.37 -50.32
N CYS A 107 -3.84 -12.13 -50.02
CA CYS A 107 -4.52 -10.91 -50.43
C CYS A 107 -3.87 -10.22 -51.63
N GLY A 108 -2.79 -10.76 -52.21
CA GLY A 108 -2.07 -10.22 -53.36
C GLY A 108 -1.09 -9.08 -53.03
N ASN A 109 -0.66 -8.94 -51.77
CA ASN A 109 0.32 -7.94 -51.37
C ASN A 109 1.73 -8.55 -51.33
N GLU A 110 2.73 -7.73 -51.61
CA GLU A 110 4.12 -8.09 -51.39
C GLU A 110 4.39 -8.33 -49.90
N PHE A 111 5.20 -9.33 -49.58
CA PHE A 111 5.64 -9.54 -48.21
C PHE A 111 6.40 -8.31 -47.73
N PRO A 112 6.12 -7.81 -46.52
CA PRO A 112 6.84 -6.67 -45.97
C PRO A 112 8.33 -7.03 -45.88
N LYS A 113 9.19 -6.17 -46.45
CA LYS A 113 10.65 -6.34 -46.32
C LYS A 113 11.02 -6.38 -44.83
N PRO A 114 11.97 -7.25 -44.43
CA PRO A 114 12.48 -7.24 -43.06
C PRO A 114 12.95 -5.84 -42.72
N ILE A 115 12.39 -5.26 -41.67
CA ILE A 115 12.81 -3.94 -41.20
C ILE A 115 14.21 -4.13 -40.63
N GLU A 116 15.18 -3.34 -41.12
CA GLU A 116 16.51 -3.34 -40.51
C GLU A 116 16.42 -2.78 -39.09
N THR A 117 16.91 -3.55 -38.13
CA THR A 117 16.89 -3.21 -36.71
C THR A 117 18.30 -3.08 -36.14
N PHE A 118 18.41 -2.41 -35.00
CA PHE A 118 19.62 -2.35 -34.19
C PHE A 118 19.25 -2.40 -32.70
N ASP A 119 20.22 -2.75 -31.87
CA ASP A 119 20.05 -2.81 -30.42
C ASP A 119 20.24 -1.42 -29.80
N LEU A 120 19.13 -0.69 -29.65
CA LEU A 120 19.13 0.63 -29.01
C LEU A 120 19.47 0.52 -27.52
N TYR A 121 19.00 -0.55 -26.85
CA TYR A 121 19.27 -0.76 -25.43
C TYR A 121 20.78 -0.82 -25.18
N ALA A 122 21.50 -1.71 -25.86
CA ALA A 122 22.94 -1.87 -25.69
C ALA A 122 23.73 -0.61 -26.09
N GLN A 123 23.24 0.15 -27.08
CA GLN A 123 23.88 1.39 -27.50
C GLN A 123 23.78 2.49 -26.43
N VAL A 124 22.58 2.68 -25.85
CA VAL A 124 22.32 3.72 -24.86
C VAL A 124 22.88 3.33 -23.48
N GLU A 125 22.87 2.03 -23.14
CA GLU A 125 23.50 1.49 -21.94
C GLU A 125 25.01 1.75 -21.92
N LYS A 126 25.70 1.52 -23.05
CA LYS A 126 27.13 1.86 -23.19
C LYS A 126 27.43 3.35 -23.02
N GLN A 127 26.47 4.21 -23.33
CA GLN A 127 26.59 5.65 -23.12
C GLN A 127 26.23 6.06 -21.68
N GLY A 128 25.64 5.16 -20.89
CA GLY A 128 25.18 5.44 -19.53
C GLY A 128 23.96 6.36 -19.46
N LYS A 129 23.17 6.44 -20.55
CA LYS A 129 22.09 7.44 -20.72
C LYS A 129 20.69 6.83 -20.84
N LEU A 130 20.48 5.64 -20.26
CA LEU A 130 19.20 4.93 -20.35
C LEU A 130 18.05 5.71 -19.70
N ALA A 131 18.33 6.45 -18.63
CA ALA A 131 17.33 7.32 -18.00
C ALA A 131 16.99 8.58 -18.83
N GLU A 132 17.85 9.01 -19.75
CA GLU A 132 17.64 10.23 -20.53
C GLU A 132 16.83 9.98 -21.82
N HIS A 133 17.05 8.85 -22.48
CA HIS A 133 16.47 8.58 -23.79
C HIS A 133 14.97 8.22 -23.71
N LYS A 134 14.15 8.84 -24.58
CA LYS A 134 12.68 8.77 -24.50
C LYS A 134 12.13 7.33 -24.55
N ASP A 135 12.66 6.49 -25.43
CA ASP A 135 12.17 5.12 -25.59
C ASP A 135 12.58 4.19 -24.43
N THR A 136 13.68 4.49 -23.75
CA THR A 136 14.20 3.69 -22.62
C THR A 136 13.63 4.14 -21.28
N LYS A 137 13.16 5.39 -21.18
CA LYS A 137 12.39 5.89 -20.02
C LYS A 137 11.15 5.04 -19.73
N GLU A 138 10.41 4.65 -20.77
CA GLU A 138 9.23 3.80 -20.59
C GLU A 138 9.62 2.41 -20.05
N TYR A 139 10.76 1.87 -20.47
CA TYR A 139 11.28 0.61 -19.94
C TYR A 139 11.61 0.71 -18.45
N ILE A 140 12.32 1.76 -18.02
CA ILE A 140 12.66 1.97 -16.60
C ILE A 140 11.38 2.20 -15.77
N SER A 141 10.42 2.97 -16.29
CA SER A 141 9.12 3.18 -15.63
C SER A 141 8.36 1.86 -15.40
N LEU A 142 8.29 1.01 -16.43
CA LEU A 142 7.68 -0.32 -16.33
C LEU A 142 8.44 -1.23 -15.36
N LEU A 143 9.78 -1.13 -15.32
CA LEU A 143 10.61 -1.88 -14.39
C LEU A 143 10.37 -1.45 -12.93
N LYS A 144 10.24 -0.15 -12.66
CA LYS A 144 9.87 0.38 -11.33
C LYS A 144 8.47 -0.11 -10.91
N GLN A 145 7.49 -0.06 -11.83
CA GLN A 145 6.15 -0.58 -11.54
C GLN A 145 6.16 -2.09 -11.28
N LEU A 146 6.98 -2.86 -12.01
CA LEU A 146 7.18 -4.27 -11.76
C LEU A 146 7.80 -4.52 -10.39
N ALA A 147 8.76 -3.69 -9.98
CA ALA A 147 9.37 -3.76 -8.65
C ALA A 147 8.32 -3.59 -7.55
N ALA A 148 7.57 -2.47 -7.59
CA ALA A 148 6.48 -2.20 -6.65
C ALA A 148 5.43 -3.32 -6.62
N GLY A 149 4.98 -3.76 -7.81
CA GLY A 149 4.00 -4.84 -7.93
C GLY A 149 4.50 -6.18 -7.39
N CYS A 150 5.81 -6.45 -7.41
CA CYS A 150 6.38 -7.65 -6.80
C CYS A 150 6.33 -7.56 -5.27
N CYS A 151 6.64 -6.41 -4.68
CA CYS A 151 6.49 -6.18 -3.24
C CYS A 151 5.02 -6.36 -2.80
N GLU A 152 4.08 -5.68 -3.47
CA GLU A 152 2.63 -5.80 -3.19
C GLU A 152 2.10 -7.25 -3.25
N ALA A 153 2.69 -8.08 -4.12
CA ALA A 153 2.31 -9.47 -4.34
C ALA A 153 2.97 -10.47 -3.36
N GLY A 154 3.75 -9.99 -2.39
CA GLY A 154 4.52 -10.82 -1.46
C GLY A 154 5.69 -11.53 -2.11
N MET A 155 6.34 -10.89 -3.09
CA MET A 155 7.58 -11.35 -3.73
C MET A 155 8.70 -10.28 -3.59
N PRO A 156 9.04 -9.90 -2.35
CA PRO A 156 9.91 -8.76 -2.04
C PRO A 156 11.31 -8.88 -2.63
N ASP A 157 11.96 -10.05 -2.54
CA ASP A 157 13.28 -10.29 -3.12
C ASP A 157 13.36 -9.97 -4.61
N ARG A 158 12.27 -10.25 -5.34
CA ARG A 158 12.17 -9.93 -6.77
C ARG A 158 11.93 -8.43 -6.97
N GLY A 159 11.15 -7.81 -6.10
CA GLY A 159 10.93 -6.36 -6.09
C GLY A 159 12.25 -5.61 -5.87
N ILE A 160 12.98 -5.94 -4.81
CA ILE A 160 14.29 -5.38 -4.44
C ILE A 160 15.28 -5.49 -5.61
N LYS A 161 15.43 -6.67 -6.22
CA LYS A 161 16.31 -6.84 -7.39
C LYS A 161 15.94 -5.95 -8.58
N ASN A 162 14.64 -5.72 -8.81
CA ASN A 162 14.19 -4.83 -9.88
C ASN A 162 14.45 -3.36 -9.53
N TYR A 163 14.30 -2.96 -8.27
CA TYR A 163 14.68 -1.61 -7.82
C TYR A 163 16.20 -1.37 -7.92
N GLU A 164 17.02 -2.33 -7.50
CA GLU A 164 18.48 -2.28 -7.68
C GLU A 164 18.86 -2.16 -9.15
N LEU A 165 18.17 -2.90 -10.03
CA LEU A 165 18.35 -2.78 -11.48
C LEU A 165 17.95 -1.38 -11.95
N CYS A 166 16.80 -0.84 -11.56
CA CYS A 166 16.42 0.54 -11.87
C CYS A 166 17.52 1.54 -11.47
N MET A 167 18.05 1.45 -10.25
CA MET A 167 19.12 2.32 -9.77
C MET A 167 20.43 2.17 -10.57
N SER A 168 20.76 0.96 -11.02
CA SER A 168 21.93 0.73 -11.87
C SER A 168 21.80 1.40 -13.26
N LEU A 169 20.57 1.47 -13.78
CA LEU A 169 20.23 2.04 -15.09
C LEU A 169 19.98 3.55 -15.02
N ASP A 170 19.50 4.06 -13.88
CA ASP A 170 19.25 5.46 -13.57
C ASP A 170 20.10 5.95 -12.40
N LYS A 171 21.33 6.37 -12.71
CA LYS A 171 22.28 6.88 -11.71
C LYS A 171 21.85 8.21 -11.08
N THR A 172 21.00 8.96 -11.79
CA THR A 172 20.48 10.26 -11.34
C THR A 172 19.23 10.14 -10.47
N ASP A 173 18.67 8.94 -10.35
CA ASP A 173 17.40 8.65 -9.68
C ASP A 173 16.23 9.55 -10.13
N SER A 174 16.20 9.87 -11.42
CA SER A 174 15.10 10.58 -12.08
C SER A 174 13.75 9.86 -11.96
N PHE A 175 13.76 8.55 -11.72
CA PHE A 175 12.58 7.75 -11.48
C PHE A 175 12.28 7.52 -10.00
N HIS A 176 13.03 8.11 -9.06
CA HIS A 176 12.81 7.94 -7.61
C HIS A 176 12.70 6.47 -7.20
N SER A 177 13.64 5.64 -7.66
CA SER A 177 13.70 4.21 -7.37
C SER A 177 14.33 3.94 -5.99
N ARG A 178 15.14 4.87 -5.47
CA ARG A 178 15.73 4.77 -4.14
C ARG A 178 14.68 4.71 -3.04
N GLU A 179 13.67 5.57 -3.14
CA GLU A 179 12.54 5.64 -2.19
C GLU A 179 11.81 4.29 -2.11
N GLY A 180 11.43 3.73 -3.27
CA GLY A 180 10.77 2.43 -3.32
C GLY A 180 11.65 1.28 -2.83
N LEU A 181 12.97 1.33 -3.07
CA LEU A 181 13.92 0.35 -2.53
C LEU A 181 14.01 0.45 -1.00
N ALA A 182 14.12 1.66 -0.46
CA ALA A 182 14.22 1.89 0.98
C ALA A 182 12.97 1.36 1.69
N CYS A 183 11.77 1.69 1.20
CA CYS A 183 10.52 1.13 1.73
C CYS A 183 10.50 -0.40 1.69
N ALA A 184 10.85 -1.00 0.54
CA ALA A 184 10.86 -2.45 0.40
C ALA A 184 11.88 -3.14 1.33
N LEU A 185 13.01 -2.50 1.64
CA LEU A 185 13.97 -3.02 2.60
C LEU A 185 13.47 -2.91 4.04
N VAL A 186 12.79 -1.80 4.37
CA VAL A 186 12.18 -1.57 5.68
C VAL A 186 11.07 -2.58 5.96
N ASP A 187 10.15 -2.79 5.02
CA ASP A 187 9.05 -3.77 5.14
C ASP A 187 9.56 -5.21 5.38
N GLU A 188 10.72 -5.55 4.81
CA GLU A 188 11.34 -6.88 4.98
C GLU A 188 12.26 -6.98 6.21
N GLY A 189 12.32 -5.95 7.06
CA GLY A 189 13.18 -5.92 8.24
C GLY A 189 14.67 -5.85 7.93
N ARG A 190 15.07 -5.46 6.70
CA ARG A 190 16.47 -5.31 6.26
C ARG A 190 17.00 -3.91 6.60
N GLY A 191 16.80 -3.47 7.84
CA GLY A 191 17.09 -2.12 8.31
C GLY A 191 18.54 -1.66 8.07
N ALA A 192 19.53 -2.53 8.27
CA ALA A 192 20.95 -2.19 8.04
C ALA A 192 21.26 -1.83 6.56
N GLU A 193 20.62 -2.52 5.61
CA GLU A 193 20.78 -2.24 4.19
C GLU A 193 20.06 -0.96 3.80
N ALA A 194 18.86 -0.72 4.35
CA ALA A 194 18.13 0.52 4.17
C ALA A 194 18.92 1.72 4.74
N ARG A 195 19.50 1.60 5.94
CA ARG A 195 20.37 2.62 6.56
C ARG A 195 21.58 2.92 5.67
N THR A 196 22.26 1.89 5.17
CA THR A 196 23.37 2.04 4.22
C THR A 196 22.97 2.75 2.91
N LEU A 197 21.75 2.49 2.41
CA LEU A 197 21.20 3.16 1.23
C LEU A 197 20.94 4.64 1.50
N ILE A 198 20.29 4.96 2.63
CA ILE A 198 19.97 6.33 3.04
C ILE A 198 21.25 7.13 3.29
N ASP A 199 22.24 6.55 3.96
CA ASP A 199 23.52 7.20 4.27
C ASP A 199 24.33 7.56 3.00
N LYS A 200 24.18 6.79 1.93
CA LYS A 200 24.82 7.10 0.63
C LYS A 200 24.16 8.28 -0.09
N HIS A 201 22.96 8.66 0.31
CA HIS A 201 22.10 9.64 -0.36
C HIS A 201 21.58 10.71 0.61
N THR A 202 22.39 11.09 1.60
CA THR A 202 22.01 12.05 2.65
C THR A 202 21.73 13.47 2.14
N ASP A 203 22.23 13.81 0.95
CA ASP A 203 22.01 15.08 0.27
C ASP A 203 20.60 15.18 -0.34
N GLU A 204 19.89 14.07 -0.45
CA GLU A 204 18.58 14.01 -1.06
C GLU A 204 17.48 14.58 -0.13
N GLN A 205 16.75 15.57 -0.63
CA GLN A 205 15.56 16.14 0.02
C GLN A 205 14.33 15.26 -0.25
N SER A 206 14.38 13.99 0.18
CA SER A 206 13.28 13.04 0.07
C SER A 206 12.65 12.81 1.43
N ALA A 207 11.37 13.16 1.58
CA ALA A 207 10.61 12.88 2.78
C ALA A 207 10.47 11.38 3.01
N VAL A 208 10.24 10.59 1.95
CA VAL A 208 10.08 9.13 2.04
C VAL A 208 11.32 8.47 2.66
N LEU A 209 12.53 8.82 2.19
CA LEU A 209 13.77 8.30 2.78
C LEU A 209 13.93 8.73 4.24
N ALA A 210 13.54 9.97 4.58
CA ALA A 210 13.61 10.46 5.95
C ALA A 210 12.63 9.71 6.88
N TYR A 211 11.39 9.44 6.45
CA TYR A 211 10.45 8.63 7.24
C TYR A 211 10.88 7.16 7.33
N CYS A 212 11.50 6.60 6.28
CA CYS A 212 12.14 5.29 6.38
C CYS A 212 13.25 5.29 7.45
N GLN A 213 14.04 6.36 7.54
CA GLN A 213 15.04 6.50 8.61
C GLN A 213 14.38 6.54 9.98
N VAL A 214 13.29 7.29 10.16
CA VAL A 214 12.57 7.37 11.45
C VAL A 214 12.16 5.99 11.94
N ILE A 215 11.51 5.19 11.10
CA ILE A 215 11.05 3.86 11.53
C ILE A 215 12.22 2.90 11.79
N ILE A 216 13.31 3.00 11.04
CA ILE A 216 14.54 2.23 11.29
C ILE A 216 15.13 2.58 12.66
N GLU A 217 15.26 3.87 12.97
CA GLU A 217 15.81 4.31 14.26
C GLU A 217 14.85 4.00 15.42
N TYR A 218 13.54 4.10 15.21
CA TYR A 218 12.54 3.70 16.19
C TYR A 218 12.65 2.22 16.53
N VAL A 219 12.73 1.34 15.52
CA VAL A 219 12.92 -0.10 15.72
C VAL A 219 14.26 -0.39 16.43
N SER A 220 15.32 0.31 16.04
CA SER A 220 16.64 0.19 16.66
C SER A 220 16.61 0.53 18.15
N TRP A 221 15.89 1.60 18.53
CA TRP A 221 15.77 2.06 19.91
C TRP A 221 14.76 1.26 20.75
N GLU A 222 13.49 1.24 20.34
CA GLU A 222 12.38 0.76 21.18
C GLU A 222 12.19 -0.76 21.07
N VAL A 223 12.51 -1.37 19.93
CA VAL A 223 12.21 -2.79 19.67
C VAL A 223 13.44 -3.67 19.84
N LEU A 224 14.59 -3.24 19.34
CA LEU A 224 15.83 -4.01 19.35
C LEU A 224 16.83 -3.59 20.43
N GLU A 225 16.66 -2.40 21.02
CA GLU A 225 17.55 -1.81 22.02
C GLU A 225 19.04 -1.86 21.58
N GLU A 226 19.32 -1.51 20.32
CA GLU A 226 20.66 -1.57 19.75
C GLU A 226 21.63 -0.60 20.45
N GLU A 227 22.90 -0.97 20.56
CA GLU A 227 23.92 -0.11 21.18
C GLU A 227 24.08 1.20 20.39
N GLY A 228 23.91 2.33 21.09
CA GLY A 228 23.99 3.67 20.49
C GLY A 228 22.67 4.19 19.91
N SER A 229 21.58 3.43 20.00
CA SER A 229 20.22 3.91 19.74
C SER A 229 19.68 4.68 20.94
N SER A 230 18.87 5.70 20.69
CA SER A 230 18.19 6.47 21.74
C SER A 230 16.98 7.23 21.19
N GLU A 231 16.05 7.60 22.05
CA GLU A 231 14.86 8.40 21.68
C GLU A 231 15.26 9.69 20.97
N GLU A 232 16.33 10.35 21.43
CA GLU A 232 16.81 11.60 20.85
C GLU A 232 17.28 11.44 19.39
N VAL A 233 17.83 10.27 19.04
CA VAL A 233 18.21 9.95 17.65
C VAL A 233 16.96 9.83 16.77
N VAL A 234 15.92 9.16 17.27
CA VAL A 234 14.63 9.02 16.56
C VAL A 234 13.94 10.38 16.43
N GLN A 235 13.90 11.18 17.49
CA GLN A 235 13.36 12.54 17.46
C GLN A 235 14.11 13.42 16.46
N ALA A 236 15.45 13.37 16.43
CA ALA A 236 16.23 14.12 15.45
C ALA A 236 15.92 13.70 14.00
N ALA A 237 15.79 12.39 13.75
CA ALA A 237 15.36 11.87 12.45
C ALA A 237 13.93 12.33 12.11
N PHE A 238 13.02 12.32 13.08
CA PHE A 238 11.63 12.73 12.90
C PHE A 238 11.51 14.21 12.59
N ARG A 239 12.21 15.10 13.32
CA ARG A 239 12.21 16.54 13.03
C ARG A 239 12.74 16.84 11.63
N LYS A 240 13.74 16.08 11.15
CA LYS A 240 14.22 16.16 9.76
C LYS A 240 13.15 15.73 8.77
N ALA A 241 12.48 14.60 9.00
CA ALA A 241 11.42 14.09 8.14
C ALA A 241 10.20 15.04 8.09
N PHE A 242 9.79 15.55 9.25
CA PHE A 242 8.70 16.50 9.41
C PHE A 242 8.96 17.82 8.67
N ALA A 243 10.20 18.32 8.69
CA ALA A 243 10.57 19.52 7.95
C ALA A 243 10.47 19.35 6.42
N LEU A 244 10.59 18.11 5.91
CA LEU A 244 10.48 17.81 4.48
C LEU A 244 9.01 17.62 4.06
N ASN A 245 8.24 16.86 4.84
CA ASN A 245 6.81 16.72 4.63
C ASN A 245 6.10 16.45 5.98
N PRO A 246 5.46 17.48 6.57
CA PRO A 246 4.75 17.31 7.85
C PRO A 246 3.43 16.55 7.71
N PHE A 247 2.82 16.55 6.52
CA PHE A 247 1.54 15.86 6.26
C PHE A 247 1.68 14.34 6.38
N MET A 248 2.85 13.77 6.06
CA MET A 248 3.11 12.34 6.24
C MET A 248 2.93 11.91 7.70
N ALA A 249 3.50 12.67 8.66
CA ALA A 249 3.34 12.36 10.08
C ALA A 249 1.87 12.37 10.50
N VAL A 250 1.11 13.38 10.07
CA VAL A 250 -0.32 13.49 10.37
C VAL A 250 -1.11 12.29 9.83
N VAL A 251 -0.84 11.90 8.58
CA VAL A 251 -1.52 10.74 7.98
C VAL A 251 -1.11 9.43 8.66
N ILE A 252 0.14 9.29 9.10
CA ILE A 252 0.61 8.11 9.86
C ILE A 252 -0.11 8.03 11.21
N ALA A 253 -0.12 9.13 11.99
CA ALA A 253 -0.75 9.18 13.30
C ALA A 253 -2.25 8.91 13.22
N TYR A 254 -2.94 9.54 12.27
CA TYR A 254 -4.40 9.50 12.18
C TYR A 254 -4.90 8.56 11.07
N HIS A 255 -4.12 7.53 10.72
CA HIS A 255 -4.34 6.69 9.56
C HIS A 255 -5.76 6.08 9.47
N GLU A 256 -6.39 5.77 10.60
CA GLU A 256 -7.75 5.20 10.66
C GLU A 256 -8.81 6.11 10.03
N THR A 257 -8.76 7.43 10.27
CA THR A 257 -9.71 8.37 9.68
C THR A 257 -9.32 8.69 8.24
N PHE A 258 -8.03 8.79 7.96
CA PHE A 258 -7.54 8.99 6.60
C PHE A 258 -7.97 7.83 5.67
N PHE A 259 -7.91 6.57 6.09
CA PHE A 259 -8.36 5.45 5.25
C PHE A 259 -9.86 5.39 5.00
N GLN A 260 -10.67 6.13 5.76
CA GLN A 260 -12.10 6.24 5.50
C GLN A 260 -12.42 7.26 4.40
N VAL A 261 -11.54 8.24 4.17
CA VAL A 261 -11.77 9.38 3.27
C VAL A 261 -10.88 9.36 2.03
N MET A 262 -9.68 8.78 2.13
CA MET A 262 -8.73 8.74 1.02
C MET A 262 -9.24 7.87 -0.13
N GLU A 263 -9.55 8.51 -1.25
CA GLU A 263 -9.94 7.88 -2.51
C GLU A 263 -9.00 8.31 -3.65
N TYR A 264 -8.97 7.54 -4.74
CA TYR A 264 -8.23 7.83 -5.98
C TYR A 264 -6.71 7.99 -5.83
N VAL A 265 -6.11 7.47 -4.74
CA VAL A 265 -4.66 7.56 -4.50
C VAL A 265 -3.86 6.89 -5.62
N GLU A 266 -4.40 5.84 -6.23
CA GLU A 266 -3.82 5.15 -7.38
C GLU A 266 -3.76 6.00 -8.67
N GLU A 267 -4.51 7.10 -8.74
CA GLU A 267 -4.51 8.02 -9.88
C GLU A 267 -3.43 9.10 -9.75
N ILE A 268 -2.91 9.33 -8.53
CA ILE A 268 -1.83 10.27 -8.25
C ILE A 268 -0.56 9.77 -8.92
N LYS A 269 -0.11 10.50 -9.95
CA LYS A 269 1.13 10.23 -10.68
C LYS A 269 2.11 11.34 -10.36
N ASP A 270 3.26 10.97 -9.81
CA ASP A 270 4.37 11.89 -9.55
C ASP A 270 3.97 13.07 -8.63
N PRO A 271 3.63 12.78 -7.36
CA PRO A 271 3.19 13.82 -6.43
C PRO A 271 4.28 14.87 -6.21
N LYS A 272 3.87 16.11 -5.97
CA LYS A 272 4.78 17.21 -5.64
C LYS A 272 5.45 16.91 -4.29
N ARG A 273 6.78 17.06 -4.20
CA ARG A 273 7.51 16.91 -2.92
C ARG A 273 6.97 17.84 -1.84
N GLY A 274 6.79 17.31 -0.64
CA GLY A 274 6.24 18.04 0.51
C GLY A 274 4.73 18.27 0.46
N SER A 275 4.02 17.66 -0.50
CA SER A 275 2.58 17.86 -0.67
C SER A 275 1.74 16.83 0.09
N ILE A 276 0.44 17.09 0.20
CA ILE A 276 -0.53 16.16 0.79
C ILE A 276 -0.63 14.88 -0.05
N GLU A 277 -0.58 15.01 -1.37
CA GLU A 277 -0.60 13.86 -2.28
C GLU A 277 0.60 12.94 -2.09
N GLU A 278 1.78 13.48 -1.82
CA GLU A 278 2.97 12.68 -1.49
C GLU A 278 2.73 11.88 -0.20
N ALA A 279 2.10 12.48 0.81
CA ALA A 279 1.73 11.81 2.04
C ALA A 279 0.70 10.70 1.83
N PHE A 280 -0.32 10.93 1.00
CA PHE A 280 -1.34 9.93 0.66
C PHE A 280 -0.73 8.75 -0.09
N VAL A 281 0.11 9.01 -1.09
CA VAL A 281 0.82 7.96 -1.84
C VAL A 281 1.72 7.15 -0.90
N TYR A 282 2.49 7.81 -0.03
CA TYR A 282 3.34 7.13 0.95
C TYR A 282 2.53 6.24 1.89
N ALA A 283 1.49 6.77 2.54
CA ALA A 283 0.69 6.03 3.51
C ALA A 283 -0.07 4.88 2.86
N SER A 284 -0.65 5.06 1.67
CA SER A 284 -1.36 3.99 0.97
C SER A 284 -0.50 2.76 0.65
N GLN A 285 0.82 2.95 0.55
CA GLN A 285 1.77 1.90 0.19
C GLN A 285 2.52 1.35 1.41
N ASN A 286 2.83 2.21 2.38
CA ASN A 286 3.81 1.90 3.43
C ASN A 286 3.26 2.08 4.86
N ILE A 287 1.95 2.29 5.05
CA ILE A 287 1.40 2.38 6.42
C ILE A 287 1.59 1.06 7.20
N GLY A 288 1.70 -0.06 6.49
CA GLY A 288 1.79 -1.41 7.07
C GLY A 288 2.90 -1.50 8.10
N VAL A 289 4.11 -1.02 7.76
CA VAL A 289 5.24 -1.07 8.71
C VAL A 289 5.00 -0.25 9.98
N TRP A 290 4.27 0.87 9.90
CA TRP A 290 3.95 1.68 11.06
C TRP A 290 2.91 1.02 11.97
N MET A 291 1.96 0.27 11.40
CA MET A 291 0.96 -0.49 12.16
C MET A 291 1.53 -1.78 12.74
N ASP A 292 2.42 -2.45 11.99
CA ASP A 292 3.03 -3.72 12.39
C ASP A 292 4.14 -3.52 13.43
N THR A 293 4.72 -2.32 13.51
CA THR A 293 5.71 -1.95 14.53
C THR A 293 5.01 -1.44 15.79
N VAL A 294 5.16 -2.17 16.89
CA VAL A 294 4.51 -1.88 18.18
C VAL A 294 4.82 -0.45 18.63
N GLY A 295 3.79 0.36 18.84
CA GLY A 295 3.91 1.72 19.40
C GLY A 295 4.36 2.80 18.42
N ALA A 296 4.76 2.45 17.18
CA ALA A 296 5.43 3.39 16.29
C ALA A 296 4.53 4.56 15.86
N TYR A 297 3.30 4.28 15.43
CA TYR A 297 2.38 5.34 15.00
C TYR A 297 1.86 6.17 16.19
N GLN A 298 1.66 5.57 17.37
CA GLN A 298 1.29 6.31 18.58
C GLN A 298 2.44 7.21 19.06
N TRP A 299 3.69 6.79 18.87
CA TRP A 299 4.84 7.62 19.17
C TRP A 299 4.88 8.85 18.24
N ILE A 300 4.59 8.68 16.94
CA ILE A 300 4.43 9.80 16.01
C ILE A 300 3.31 10.75 16.44
N GLU A 301 2.17 10.21 16.87
CA GLU A 301 1.05 10.99 17.40
C GLU A 301 1.45 11.82 18.62
N LYS A 302 2.15 11.22 19.59
CA LYS A 302 2.70 11.91 20.76
C LYS A 302 3.62 13.07 20.35
N GLU A 303 4.56 12.82 19.45
CA GLU A 303 5.52 13.83 18.99
C GLU A 303 4.84 14.96 18.17
N LEU A 304 3.77 14.65 17.44
CA LEU A 304 2.97 15.64 16.72
C LEU A 304 2.25 16.60 17.66
N ASN A 305 1.77 16.12 18.79
CA ASN A 305 1.08 16.96 19.78
C ASN A 305 2.03 17.99 20.44
N GLU A 306 3.34 17.76 20.38
CA GLU A 306 4.35 18.71 20.84
C GLU A 306 4.81 19.71 19.75
N LEU A 307 4.36 19.50 18.51
CA LEU A 307 4.69 20.33 17.36
C LEU A 307 3.61 21.40 17.09
N PRO A 308 3.94 22.51 16.39
CA PRO A 308 2.94 23.49 15.99
C PRO A 308 1.84 22.87 15.11
N GLU A 309 0.59 23.30 15.31
CA GLU A 309 -0.55 22.85 14.49
C GLU A 309 -0.29 23.17 13.01
N LEU A 310 -0.41 22.14 12.18
CA LEU A 310 -0.15 22.23 10.76
C LEU A 310 -1.36 22.81 10.02
N VAL A 311 -1.18 23.97 9.39
CA VAL A 311 -2.23 24.59 8.57
C VAL A 311 -2.05 24.17 7.12
N ALA A 312 -2.88 23.23 6.66
CA ALA A 312 -2.97 22.88 5.25
C ALA A 312 -3.54 24.06 4.44
N THR A 313 -3.02 24.27 3.24
CA THR A 313 -3.45 25.35 2.35
C THR A 313 -3.39 24.87 0.90
N LYS A 314 -3.97 25.65 -0.01
CA LYS A 314 -3.97 25.36 -1.45
C LYS A 314 -2.58 25.25 -2.09
N GLU A 315 -1.53 25.73 -1.44
CA GLU A 315 -0.15 25.62 -1.94
C GLU A 315 0.44 24.21 -1.76
N HIS A 316 -0.14 23.44 -0.85
CA HIS A 316 0.27 22.09 -0.47
C HIS A 316 -0.40 20.99 -1.31
N VAL A 317 -1.21 21.38 -2.30
CA VAL A 317 -1.89 20.47 -3.21
C VAL A 317 -1.81 20.95 -4.66
N SER A 318 -1.90 20.00 -5.58
CA SER A 318 -2.11 20.19 -7.00
C SER A 318 -3.60 20.23 -7.37
N ASP A 319 -4.44 19.54 -6.59
CA ASP A 319 -5.91 19.52 -6.73
C ASP A 319 -6.57 19.79 -5.37
N GLU A 320 -7.55 20.70 -5.36
CA GLU A 320 -8.31 21.08 -4.17
C GLU A 320 -9.09 19.90 -3.57
N MET A 321 -9.39 18.87 -4.37
CA MET A 321 -10.00 17.63 -3.87
C MET A 321 -9.17 16.99 -2.75
N TYR A 322 -7.85 16.91 -2.89
CA TYR A 322 -6.98 16.29 -1.89
C TYR A 322 -6.89 17.12 -0.61
N LEU A 323 -7.00 18.44 -0.71
CA LEU A 323 -7.09 19.32 0.45
C LEU A 323 -8.39 19.06 1.22
N GLY A 324 -9.52 18.97 0.50
CA GLY A 324 -10.82 18.63 1.11
C GLY A 324 -10.81 17.28 1.81
N MET A 325 -10.22 16.25 1.19
CA MET A 325 -10.04 14.93 1.83
C MET A 325 -9.21 15.01 3.11
N TYR A 326 -8.12 15.79 3.08
CA TYR A 326 -7.25 15.97 4.24
C TYR A 326 -7.95 16.69 5.39
N GLU A 327 -8.65 17.79 5.09
CA GLU A 327 -9.43 18.55 6.08
C GLU A 327 -10.56 17.70 6.68
N THR A 328 -11.28 16.94 5.86
CA THR A 328 -12.36 16.05 6.32
C THR A 328 -11.81 14.95 7.24
N ALA A 329 -10.68 14.32 6.89
CA ALA A 329 -10.06 13.30 7.73
C ALA A 329 -9.60 13.85 9.09
N LEU A 330 -9.10 15.09 9.12
CA LEU A 330 -8.74 15.78 10.35
C LEU A 330 -9.96 16.12 11.21
N GLU A 331 -11.04 16.62 10.61
CA GLU A 331 -12.30 16.89 11.32
C GLU A 331 -12.87 15.61 11.92
N MET A 332 -12.93 14.53 11.15
CA MET A 332 -13.37 13.21 11.65
C MET A 332 -12.51 12.71 12.82
N HIS A 333 -11.19 12.93 12.78
CA HIS A 333 -10.31 12.55 13.89
C HIS A 333 -10.58 13.37 15.15
N LYS A 334 -10.79 14.69 15.01
CA LYS A 334 -11.16 15.58 16.12
C LYS A 334 -12.51 15.18 16.74
N GLU A 335 -13.49 14.83 15.91
CA GLU A 335 -14.79 14.32 16.38
C GLU A 335 -14.62 13.00 17.15
N MET A 336 -13.85 12.04 16.60
CA MET A 336 -13.58 10.75 17.25
C MET A 336 -12.90 10.91 18.61
N LEU A 337 -11.92 11.83 18.74
CA LEU A 337 -11.28 12.12 20.03
C LEU A 337 -12.25 12.75 21.02
N ALA A 338 -13.09 13.69 20.59
CA ALA A 338 -14.09 14.31 21.45
C ALA A 338 -15.16 13.31 21.94
N GLU A 339 -15.56 12.36 21.08
CA GLU A 339 -16.45 11.27 21.47
C GLU A 339 -15.79 10.35 22.50
N ALA A 340 -14.52 9.96 22.29
CA ALA A 340 -13.77 9.13 23.22
C ALA A 340 -13.56 9.81 24.59
N GLU A 341 -13.28 11.12 24.61
CA GLU A 341 -13.16 11.90 25.84
C GLU A 341 -14.50 11.97 26.59
N ALA A 342 -15.61 12.24 25.89
CA ALA A 342 -16.94 12.26 26.49
C ALA A 342 -17.35 10.90 27.06
N GLU A 343 -17.02 9.80 26.38
CA GLU A 343 -17.26 8.44 26.88
C GLU A 343 -16.41 8.13 28.13
N ALA A 344 -15.14 8.54 28.15
CA ALA A 344 -14.26 8.36 29.30
C ALA A 344 -14.74 9.17 30.52
N GLU A 345 -15.18 10.41 30.32
CA GLU A 345 -15.77 11.24 31.38
C GLU A 345 -17.07 10.62 31.92
N ALA A 346 -17.94 10.12 31.04
CA ALA A 346 -19.18 9.46 31.43
C ALA A 346 -18.91 8.16 32.22
N ALA A 347 -17.91 7.37 31.81
CA ALA A 347 -17.49 6.17 32.54
C ALA A 347 -16.93 6.51 33.93
N ALA A 348 -16.06 7.51 34.03
CA ALA A 348 -15.50 7.97 35.29
C ALA A 348 -16.58 8.50 36.26
N ALA A 349 -17.58 9.22 35.74
CA ALA A 349 -18.72 9.68 36.53
C ALA A 349 -19.59 8.52 37.05
N ALA A 350 -19.81 7.48 36.23
CA ALA A 350 -20.56 6.29 36.63
C ALA A 350 -19.83 5.46 37.70
N GLU A 351 -18.49 5.39 37.66
CA GLU A 351 -17.70 4.74 38.71
C GLU A 351 -17.71 5.53 40.03
N ALA A 352 -17.75 6.86 39.98
CA ALA A 352 -17.84 7.71 41.17
C ALA A 352 -19.20 7.59 41.90
N GLU A 353 -20.32 7.54 41.15
CA GLU A 353 -21.66 7.35 41.71
C GLU A 353 -21.91 5.92 42.24
N GLY A 354 -21.13 4.93 41.81
CA GLY A 354 -21.20 3.54 42.29
C GLY A 354 -20.51 3.28 43.63
N SER A 355 -19.79 4.25 44.20
CA SER A 355 -18.98 4.06 45.42
C SER A 355 -19.63 4.55 46.72
N ASP A 356 -20.82 5.14 46.68
CA ASP A 356 -21.49 5.77 47.84
C ASP A 356 -22.80 5.07 48.25
N ALA A 357 -22.90 3.76 47.98
CA ALA A 357 -24.08 2.93 48.30
C ALA A 357 -23.79 1.75 49.26
N ASP A 358 -22.75 1.85 50.10
CA ASP A 358 -22.63 1.04 51.33
C ASP A 358 -22.76 1.97 52.55
N ALA A 359 -23.94 2.58 52.69
CA ALA A 359 -24.40 3.11 53.95
C ALA A 359 -25.15 1.99 54.71
N ASP A 360 -24.66 1.72 55.91
CA ASP A 360 -25.51 1.66 57.10
C ASP A 360 -26.63 0.60 57.07
N ASP A 361 -26.29 -0.64 57.40
CA ASP A 361 -27.24 -1.56 58.04
C ASP A 361 -26.70 -1.89 59.43
N GLY A 362 -27.24 -1.17 60.42
CA GLY A 362 -27.04 -1.45 61.83
C GLY A 362 -27.70 -2.76 62.21
N ASP A 363 -26.90 -3.75 62.60
CA ASP A 363 -27.39 -4.94 63.30
C ASP A 363 -27.01 -4.87 64.78
N GLU A 364 -27.99 -4.42 65.54
CA GLU A 364 -28.18 -4.60 66.97
C GLU A 364 -28.20 -6.11 67.30
N PHE A 365 -27.05 -6.70 67.63
CA PHE A 365 -26.98 -8.03 68.23
C PHE A 365 -26.15 -8.02 69.53
N GLY A 366 -26.92 -7.93 70.61
CA GLY A 366 -26.71 -8.40 71.99
C GLY A 366 -25.33 -8.82 72.47
N ASP A 367 -24.97 -8.23 73.62
CA ASP A 367 -24.04 -8.77 74.63
C ASP A 367 -24.11 -10.30 74.73
N PHE A 368 -23.03 -10.97 74.36
CA PHE A 368 -22.79 -12.37 74.70
C PHE A 368 -21.66 -12.42 75.73
N GLU A 369 -22.05 -12.52 77.01
CA GLU A 369 -21.15 -12.85 78.11
C GLU A 369 -20.56 -14.26 77.92
N PRO A 370 -19.24 -14.47 77.98
CA PRO A 370 -18.67 -15.81 78.07
C PRO A 370 -18.66 -16.25 79.55
N GLY A 371 -19.78 -16.78 80.01
CA GLY A 371 -19.93 -17.47 81.29
C GLY A 371 -20.24 -18.96 81.09
N ASP A 372 -19.47 -19.80 81.78
CA ASP A 372 -19.78 -21.19 82.14
C ASP A 372 -19.71 -22.26 81.04
N ILE A 373 -18.49 -22.73 80.76
CA ILE A 373 -18.25 -24.13 80.40
C ILE A 373 -17.59 -24.81 81.62
N ASP A 374 -18.44 -25.45 82.42
CA ASP A 374 -18.05 -26.42 83.44
C ASP A 374 -18.65 -27.78 83.08
N GLY A 375 -17.79 -28.80 83.06
CA GLY A 375 -18.12 -30.16 83.48
C GLY A 375 -18.74 -31.11 82.46
N GLY A 376 -18.05 -32.24 82.22
CA GLY A 376 -18.74 -33.52 82.09
C GLY A 376 -18.01 -34.56 81.23
N ASP A 377 -17.33 -35.48 81.93
CA ASP A 377 -16.86 -36.77 81.44
C ASP A 377 -17.93 -37.58 80.68
N ASP A 378 -17.53 -38.18 79.54
CA ASP A 378 -17.55 -39.64 79.29
C ASP A 378 -16.85 -39.99 77.95
#